data_AF-A0A354FC15-F1
#
_entry.id   AF-A0A354FC15-F1
#
_cell.length_a   1.000
_cell.length_b   1.000
_cell.length_c   1.000
_cell.angle_alpha   90.00
_cell.angle_beta   90.00
_cell.angle_gamma   90.00
#
_symmetry.space_group_name_H-M   'P 1'
#
loop_
_entity.id
_entity.type
_entity.pdbx_description
1 polymer ?
#
loop_
_entity_poly.entity_id
_entity_poly.type
_entity_poly.pdbx_seq_one_letter_code
_entity_poly.pdbx_strand_id
1 'polypeptide(L)' 'MRICRQCQCEMVKGFDVKVDSAGYGITIAAGTGFFADRIEKPKVAICPECGEISLYIDNVDKISKKRAKR' A
#
# COMPACT_ATOMS: atom_id res chain seq x y z
N MET A 1 -2.79 -9.04 10.66
CA MET A 1 -3.99 -9.57 9.98
C MET A 1 -4.80 -8.39 9.45
N ARG A 2 -5.43 -8.46 8.27
CA ARG A 2 -6.19 -7.33 7.69
C ARG A 2 -7.62 -7.78 7.46
N ILE A 3 -8.58 -7.01 7.96
CA ILE A 3 -10.00 -7.38 7.97
C ILE A 3 -10.75 -6.38 7.09
N CYS A 4 -11.63 -6.88 6.23
CA CYS A 4 -12.54 -6.05 5.45
C CYS A 4 -13.52 -5.34 6.38
N ARG A 5 -13.67 -4.02 6.26
CA ARG A 5 -14.53 -3.26 7.18
C ARG A 5 -16.01 -3.48 6.91
N GLN A 6 -16.37 -3.87 5.69
CA GLN A 6 -17.74 -4.11 5.29
C GLN A 6 -18.19 -5.54 5.63
N CYS A 7 -17.38 -6.55 5.30
CA CYS A 7 -17.73 -7.96 5.47
C CYS A 7 -17.21 -8.59 6.77
N GLN A 8 -16.32 -7.90 7.50
CA GLN A 8 -15.66 -8.41 8.71
C GLN A 8 -14.88 -9.73 8.52
N CYS A 9 -14.51 -10.07 7.29
CA CYS A 9 -13.74 -11.27 6.97
C CYS A 9 -12.25 -10.95 6.77
N GLU A 10 -11.40 -11.99 6.83
CA GLU A 10 -9.98 -11.85 6.52
C GLU A 10 -9.78 -11.55 5.02
N MET A 11 -8.95 -10.54 4.73
CA MET A 11 -8.62 -10.17 3.36
C MET A 11 -7.46 -11.01 2.83
N VAL A 12 -7.55 -11.41 1.56
CA VAL A 12 -6.50 -12.16 0.87
C VAL A 12 -5.36 -11.21 0.51
N LYS A 13 -4.13 -11.56 0.90
CA LYS A 13 -2.90 -10.79 0.66
C LYS A 13 -2.09 -11.37 -0.49
N GLY A 14 -1.04 -10.65 -0.90
CA GLY A 14 -0.08 -11.11 -1.91
C GLY A 14 -0.31 -10.51 -3.29
N PHE A 15 -1.16 -9.48 -3.37
CA PHE A 15 -1.40 -8.73 -4.59
C PHE A 15 -0.51 -7.47 -4.64
N ASP A 16 -0.16 -7.06 -5.85
CA ASP A 16 0.61 -5.85 -6.15
C ASP A 16 -0.16 -4.97 -7.14
N VAL A 17 0.08 -3.65 -7.11
CA VAL A 17 -0.43 -2.74 -8.13
C VAL A 17 0.59 -2.56 -9.26
N LYS A 18 0.16 -2.83 -10.48
CA LYS A 18 0.94 -2.66 -11.71
C LYS A 18 0.21 -1.71 -12.66
N VAL A 19 0.98 -1.04 -13.51
CA VAL A 19 0.42 -0.26 -14.62
C VAL A 19 0.27 -1.20 -15.81
N ASP A 20 -0.92 -1.26 -16.41
CA ASP A 20 -1.16 -2.16 -17.54
C ASP A 20 -0.24 -1.85 -18.72
N SER A 21 0.22 -2.92 -19.39
CA SER A 21 1.17 -2.86 -20.53
C SER A 21 2.56 -2.29 -20.21
N ALA A 22 2.82 -1.93 -18.97
CA ALA A 22 4.13 -1.48 -18.51
C ALA A 22 4.64 -2.45 -17.44
N GLY A 23 5.84 -3.01 -17.59
CA GLY A 23 6.46 -3.89 -16.58
C GLY A 23 6.81 -3.19 -15.26
N TYR A 24 6.37 -1.94 -15.07
CA TYR A 24 6.67 -1.09 -13.93
C TYR A 24 5.52 -1.14 -12.92
N GLY A 25 5.88 -1.34 -11.65
CA GLY A 25 4.94 -1.24 -10.52
C GLY A 25 4.88 0.18 -9.96
N ILE A 26 3.82 0.50 -9.22
CA ILE A 26 3.70 1.77 -8.49
C ILE A 26 4.63 1.73 -7.26
N THR A 27 5.33 2.82 -6.97
CA THR A 27 6.18 2.97 -5.78
C THR A 27 5.77 4.23 -5.03
N ILE A 28 5.60 4.13 -3.71
CA ILE A 28 5.30 5.29 -2.87
C ILE A 28 6.62 6.02 -2.54
N ALA A 29 6.64 7.34 -2.71
CA ALA A 29 7.79 8.19 -2.42
C ALA A 29 7.42 9.32 -1.44
N ALA A 30 8.37 9.72 -0.59
CA ALA A 30 8.22 10.84 0.34
C ALA A 30 8.74 12.14 -0.31
N GLY A 31 7.86 12.84 -1.01
CA GLY A 31 8.16 14.13 -1.65
C GLY A 31 7.81 14.14 -3.13
N THR A 32 7.99 15.29 -3.77
CA THR A 32 7.77 15.49 -5.20
C THR A 32 9.11 15.79 -5.86
N GLY A 33 9.44 15.10 -6.96
CA GLY A 33 10.67 15.31 -7.73
C GLY A 33 11.52 14.05 -7.91
N PHE A 34 12.59 14.18 -8.70
CA PHE A 34 13.45 13.06 -9.11
C PHE A 34 14.26 12.45 -7.95
N PHE A 35 14.55 13.25 -6.92
CA PHE A 35 15.30 12.84 -5.72
C PHE A 35 14.40 12.49 -4.53
N ALA A 36 13.10 12.26 -4.75
CA ALA A 36 12.20 11.88 -3.66
C ALA A 36 12.59 10.51 -3.08
N ASP A 37 12.60 10.42 -1.74
CA ASP A 37 12.93 9.18 -1.04
C ASP A 37 11.88 8.11 -1.34
N ARG A 38 12.28 7.06 -2.06
CA ARG A 38 11.41 5.93 -2.38
C ARG A 38 11.21 5.08 -1.14
N ILE A 39 9.97 4.97 -0.68
CA ILE A 39 9.60 4.24 0.53
C ILE A 39 9.61 2.74 0.25
N GLU A 40 8.58 2.26 -0.44
CA GLU A 40 8.45 0.91 -0.97
C GLU A 40 7.24 0.80 -1.93
N LYS A 41 7.08 -0.38 -2.53
CA LYS A 41 5.89 -0.70 -3.33
C LYS A 41 4.71 -0.97 -2.39
N PRO A 42 3.52 -0.41 -2.67
CA PRO A 42 2.35 -0.71 -1.87
C PRO A 42 1.92 -2.16 -2.11
N LYS A 43 1.65 -2.87 -1.02
CA LYS A 43 1.01 -4.18 -1.04
C LYS A 43 -0.49 -4.03 -1.07
N VAL A 44 -1.16 -5.02 -1.65
CA VAL A 44 -2.61 -5.05 -1.79
C VAL A 44 -3.18 -6.24 -1.04
N ALA A 45 -4.28 -5.99 -0.34
CA ALA A 45 -5.16 -7.02 0.17
C ALA A 45 -6.57 -6.80 -0.39
N ILE A 46 -7.26 -7.88 -0.75
CA ILE A 46 -8.57 -7.85 -1.39
C ILE A 46 -9.55 -8.67 -0.54
N CYS A 47 -10.75 -8.11 -0.31
CA CYS A 47 -11.85 -8.84 0.29
C CYS A 47 -12.40 -9.87 -0.70
N PRO A 48 -12.42 -11.17 -0.37
CA PRO A 48 -12.96 -12.19 -1.28
C PRO A 48 -14.48 -12.11 -1.45
N GLU A 49 -15.19 -11.48 -0.51
CA GLU A 49 -16.66 -11.40 -0.51
C GLU A 49 -17.19 -10.19 -1.31
N CYS A 50 -16.66 -8.99 -1.04
CA CYS A 50 -17.16 -7.75 -1.66
C CYS A 50 -16.18 -7.07 -2.63
N GLY A 51 -14.95 -7.57 -2.76
CA GLY A 51 -13.94 -6.98 -3.63
C GLY A 51 -13.30 -5.68 -3.11
N GLU A 52 -13.53 -5.28 -1.85
CA GLU A 52 -12.86 -4.12 -1.26
C GLU A 52 -11.33 -4.27 -1.35
N ILE A 53 -10.67 -3.26 -1.92
CA ILE A 53 -9.22 -3.23 -2.12
C ILE A 53 -8.57 -2.35 -1.07
N SER A 54 -7.61 -2.89 -0.33
CA SER A 54 -6.84 -2.14 0.66
C SER A 54 -5.37 -2.08 0.27
N LEU A 55 -4.88 -0.86 0.04
CA LEU A 55 -3.48 -0.55 -0.25
C LEU A 55 -2.73 -0.22 1.05
N TYR A 56 -1.52 -0.77 1.20
CA TYR A 56 -0.73 -0.53 2.41
C TYR A 56 0.76 -0.72 2.23
N ILE A 57 1.49 -0.22 3.24
CA ILE A 57 2.93 -0.36 3.40
C ILE A 57 3.14 -1.30 4.59
N ASP A 58 3.94 -2.36 4.39
CA ASP A 58 4.24 -3.33 5.47
C ASP A 58 5.27 -2.76 6.44
N ASN A 59 6.29 -2.06 5.93
CA ASN A 59 7.32 -1.43 6.75
C ASN A 59 7.08 0.08 6.89
N VAL A 60 6.44 0.47 8.00
CA VAL A 60 6.15 1.87 8.32
C VAL A 60 7.35 2.64 8.90
N ASP A 61 8.49 2.00 9.16
CA ASP A 61 9.66 2.64 9.78
C ASP A 61 10.20 3.76 8.89
N LYS A 62 10.11 3.58 7.57
CA LYS A 62 10.48 4.59 6.57
C LYS A 62 9.52 5.78 6.51
N ILE A 63 8.31 5.65 7.05
CA ILE A 63 7.30 6.73 7.13
C ILE A 63 7.53 7.60 8.39
N SER A 64 8.34 7.14 9.35
CA SER A 64 8.43 7.70 10.71
C SER A 64 9.00 9.13 10.84
N LYS A 65 9.46 9.80 9.77
CA LYS A 65 10.09 11.14 9.88
C LYS A 65 9.15 12.35 9.73
N LYS A 66 7.82 12.19 9.77
CA LYS A 66 6.87 13.34 9.69
C LYS A 66 5.73 13.37 10.72
N ARG A 67 5.80 12.60 11.82
CA ARG A 67 4.94 12.92 12.97
C ARG A 67 5.50 14.15 13.66
N ALA A 68 5.10 15.33 13.19
CA ALA A 68 5.13 16.53 14.00
C ALA A 68 4.45 16.18 15.33
N LYS A 69 5.22 16.26 16.43
CA LYS A 69 4.73 16.22 17.80
C LYS A 69 3.43 17.03 17.90
N ARG A 70 2.33 16.37 18.23
CA ARG A 70 1.18 17.00 18.89
C ARG A 70 1.17 16.48 20.31
#